data_AF-G9MK46-F1
#
_entry.id   AF-G9MK46-F1
#
_cell.length_a   1.000
_cell.length_b   1.000
_cell.length_c   1.000
_cell.angle_alpha   90.00
_cell.angle_beta   90.00
_cell.angle_gamma   90.00
#
_symmetry.space_group_name_H-M   'P 1'
#
loop_
_entity.id
_entity.type
_entity.pdbx_description
1 polymer ?
#
loop_
_entity_poly.entity_id
_entity_poly.type
_entity_poly.pdbx_seq_one_letter_code
_entity_poly.pdbx_strand_id
1 'polypeptide(L)'
;MIPRLLIFISSAATVLTTGACGTGIYHSPIAQSFVTIDLQVGFPVNTTTPGGVVGSVPIRGGSISGQFNGHLVSNISSEIEHVLPLTSGEYTSVSSQWIFENEMNEHILTTLSGLTTYTNNALHGLGTAVLATEIKEFYWVNSASFLIEWQGDFNTGKAQFEFFQITTGGRVDGQPITALLPLGGK
;
A
#
# COMPACT_ATOMS: atom_id res chain seq x y z
N MET A 1 0.22 28.73 -51.90
CA MET A 1 -1.04 27.95 -52.01
C MET A 1 -0.68 26.52 -52.42
N ILE A 2 -1.51 25.56 -52.00
CA ILE A 2 -1.34 24.09 -51.94
C ILE A 2 -0.86 23.62 -50.55
N PRO A 3 -1.57 22.68 -49.88
CA PRO A 3 -1.99 22.86 -48.50
C PRO A 3 -1.17 22.08 -47.46
N ARG A 4 -1.22 22.60 -46.23
CA ARG A 4 -0.79 21.95 -44.98
C ARG A 4 -1.61 20.69 -44.74
N LEU A 5 -0.97 19.53 -44.72
CA LEU A 5 -1.54 18.32 -44.13
C LEU A 5 -0.95 18.16 -42.72
N LEU A 6 -1.69 18.65 -41.72
CA LEU A 6 -1.47 18.31 -40.32
C LEU A 6 -1.91 16.84 -40.13
N ILE A 7 -0.97 15.96 -39.85
CA ILE A 7 -1.28 14.63 -39.32
C ILE A 7 -1.48 14.79 -37.82
N PHE A 8 -2.74 14.89 -37.40
CA PHE A 8 -3.14 14.64 -36.02
C PHE A 8 -2.97 13.14 -35.77
N ILE A 9 -1.88 12.74 -35.11
CA ILE A 9 -1.81 11.43 -34.48
C ILE A 9 -2.67 11.53 -33.21
N SER A 10 -3.97 11.33 -33.37
CA SER A 10 -4.84 10.98 -32.26
C SER A 10 -4.40 9.61 -31.78
N SER A 11 -3.57 9.56 -30.75
CA SER A 11 -3.39 8.37 -29.92
C SER A 11 -4.73 8.09 -29.25
N ALA A 12 -5.65 7.46 -29.99
CA ALA A 12 -6.73 6.72 -29.38
C ALA A 12 -6.04 5.68 -28.50
N ALA A 13 -6.01 5.93 -27.19
CA ALA A 13 -5.87 4.88 -26.22
C ALA A 13 -7.01 3.91 -26.51
N THR A 14 -6.75 2.91 -27.34
CA THR A 14 -7.56 1.71 -27.42
C THR A 14 -7.57 1.14 -26.02
N VAL A 15 -8.64 1.47 -25.29
CA VAL A 15 -9.13 0.70 -24.16
C VAL A 15 -9.05 -0.76 -24.61
N LEU A 16 -8.09 -1.48 -24.04
CA LEU A 16 -8.05 -2.93 -24.13
C LEU A 16 -9.42 -3.39 -23.67
N THR A 17 -10.21 -3.83 -24.64
CA THR A 17 -11.48 -4.49 -24.45
C THR A 17 -11.30 -5.49 -23.32
N THR A 18 -11.99 -5.23 -22.22
CA THR A 18 -12.12 -6.11 -21.07
C THR A 18 -12.46 -7.50 -21.59
N GLY A 19 -11.44 -8.37 -21.63
CA GLY A 19 -11.67 -9.80 -21.70
C GLY A 19 -12.65 -10.12 -20.58
N ALA A 20 -13.71 -10.85 -20.91
CA ALA A 20 -14.76 -11.22 -19.98
C ALA A 20 -14.15 -12.04 -18.83
N CYS A 21 -13.68 -11.36 -17.79
CA CYS A 21 -13.53 -11.93 -16.46
C CYS A 21 -14.94 -12.26 -16.01
N GLY A 22 -15.25 -13.54 -15.81
CA GLY A 22 -16.54 -13.95 -15.27
C GLY A 22 -16.88 -13.08 -14.06
N THR A 23 -18.13 -12.62 -13.98
CA THR A 23 -18.59 -11.83 -12.84
C THR A 23 -18.43 -12.68 -11.59
N GLY A 24 -17.43 -12.36 -10.77
CA GLY A 24 -17.27 -12.98 -9.46
C GLY A 24 -18.52 -12.75 -8.61
N ILE A 25 -18.62 -13.49 -7.50
CA ILE A 25 -19.74 -13.34 -6.55
C ILE A 25 -19.77 -11.92 -5.94
N TYR A 26 -18.61 -11.24 -5.88
CA TYR A 26 -18.41 -9.95 -5.26
C TYR A 26 -18.08 -8.86 -6.28
N HIS A 27 -18.43 -7.62 -5.94
CA HIS A 27 -18.00 -6.46 -6.72
C HIS A 27 -16.47 -6.38 -6.75
N SER A 28 -15.92 -6.03 -7.91
CA SER A 28 -14.49 -5.74 -8.02
C SER A 28 -14.11 -4.58 -7.09
N PRO A 29 -12.96 -4.68 -6.39
CA PRO A 29 -12.51 -3.62 -5.51
C PRO A 29 -12.19 -2.35 -6.32
N ILE A 30 -12.75 -1.22 -5.91
CA ILE A 30 -12.37 0.12 -6.38
C ILE A 30 -11.46 0.72 -5.32
N ALA A 31 -10.29 1.16 -5.76
CA ALA A 31 -9.28 1.80 -4.94
C ALA A 31 -9.28 3.32 -5.18
N GLN A 32 -9.21 4.11 -4.11
CA GLN A 32 -9.06 5.56 -4.16
C GLN A 32 -7.83 5.98 -3.36
N SER A 33 -7.04 6.89 -3.91
CA SER A 33 -5.85 7.42 -3.23
C SER A 33 -6.24 8.12 -1.92
N PHE A 34 -5.54 7.77 -0.83
CA PHE A 34 -5.71 8.35 0.50
C PHE A 34 -4.53 9.26 0.84
N VAL A 35 -3.32 8.69 0.89
CA VAL A 35 -2.08 9.43 1.13
C VAL A 35 -0.92 8.90 0.30
N THR A 36 -0.01 9.79 -0.05
CA THR A 36 1.30 9.47 -0.60
C THR A 36 2.37 9.85 0.42
N ILE A 37 3.38 8.99 0.56
CA ILE A 37 4.46 9.14 1.52
C ILE A 37 5.81 9.07 0.80
N ASP A 38 6.61 10.11 0.95
CA ASP A 38 8.02 10.09 0.54
C ASP A 38 8.85 9.71 1.77
N LEU A 39 9.22 8.43 1.85
CA LEU A 39 9.90 7.80 2.96
C LEU A 39 11.42 7.99 2.87
N GLN A 40 12.05 8.22 4.02
CA GLN A 40 13.49 8.09 4.20
C GLN A 40 13.83 7.02 5.22
N VAL A 41 14.64 6.05 4.81
CA VAL A 41 15.09 4.94 5.65
C VAL A 41 16.55 5.08 6.05
N GLY A 42 16.92 4.41 7.14
CA GLY A 42 18.31 4.23 7.56
C GLY A 42 18.92 2.94 7.04
N PHE A 43 20.11 2.64 7.55
CA PHE A 43 20.79 1.40 7.22
C PHE A 43 20.14 0.21 7.93
N PRO A 44 19.90 -0.90 7.21
CA PRO A 44 19.34 -2.10 7.81
C PRO A 44 20.33 -2.77 8.76
N VAL A 45 19.80 -3.41 9.81
CA VAL A 45 20.54 -4.36 10.64
C VAL A 45 20.05 -5.76 10.30
N ASN A 46 20.95 -6.60 9.79
CA ASN A 46 20.61 -7.95 9.33
C ASN A 46 20.96 -8.99 10.39
N THR A 47 20.08 -9.96 10.59
CA THR A 47 20.28 -11.11 11.47
C THR A 47 19.90 -12.41 10.74
N THR A 48 20.66 -13.48 10.96
CA THR A 48 20.33 -14.81 10.42
C THR A 48 19.48 -15.57 11.44
N THR A 49 18.35 -16.11 10.97
CA THR A 49 17.44 -16.96 11.75
C THR A 49 17.34 -18.34 11.09
N PRO A 50 16.77 -19.36 11.77
CA PRO A 50 16.48 -20.64 11.11
C PRO A 50 15.57 -20.52 9.86
N GLY A 51 14.77 -19.45 9.77
CA GLY A 51 13.90 -19.17 8.63
C GLY A 51 14.55 -18.35 7.51
N GLY A 52 15.83 -17.98 7.64
CA GLY A 52 16.54 -17.14 6.67
C GLY A 52 17.02 -15.82 7.25
N VAL A 53 17.41 -14.90 6.36
CA VAL A 53 17.88 -13.55 6.72
C VAL A 53 16.69 -12.65 7.04
N VAL A 54 16.80 -11.93 8.15
CA VAL A 54 15.84 -10.91 8.58
C VAL A 54 16.57 -9.57 8.66
N GLY A 55 16.04 -8.56 7.99
CA GLY A 55 16.52 -7.18 8.04
C GLY A 55 15.60 -6.33 8.89
N SER A 56 16.16 -5.54 9.81
CA SER A 56 15.43 -4.46 10.49
C SER A 56 15.87 -3.12 9.95
N VAL A 57 14.95 -2.39 9.34
CA VAL A 57 15.20 -1.10 8.68
C VAL A 57 14.58 0.02 9.53
N PRO A 58 15.39 0.93 10.11
CA PRO A 58 14.86 2.05 10.85
C PRO A 58 14.32 3.12 9.90
N ILE A 59 13.15 3.68 10.22
CA ILE A 59 12.58 4.80 9.46
C ILE A 59 13.07 6.11 10.08
N ARG A 60 13.70 6.94 9.24
CA ARG A 60 14.26 8.24 9.63
C ARG A 60 13.24 9.37 9.53
N GLY A 61 12.15 9.14 8.81
CA GLY A 61 11.06 10.09 8.64
C GLY A 61 10.49 9.98 7.23
N GLY A 62 9.64 10.94 6.88
CA GLY A 62 9.04 11.06 5.57
C GLY A 62 7.92 12.07 5.57
N SER A 63 7.64 12.68 4.43
CA SER A 63 6.52 13.62 4.27
C SER A 63 5.29 12.86 3.80
N ILE A 64 4.13 13.22 4.36
CA ILE A 64 2.82 12.66 4.03
C ILE A 64 1.99 13.75 3.38
N SER A 65 1.43 13.45 2.22
CA SER A 65 0.54 14.34 1.49
C SER A 65 -0.71 13.61 1.01
N GLY A 66 -1.82 14.33 0.87
CA GLY A 66 -3.10 13.78 0.40
C GLY A 66 -4.26 14.22 1.28
N GLN A 67 -5.14 13.27 1.61
CA GLN A 67 -6.26 13.54 2.52
C GLN A 67 -5.78 13.85 3.93
N PHE A 68 -4.75 13.14 4.41
CA PHE A 68 -4.01 13.47 5.62
C PHE A 68 -2.65 14.07 5.23
N ASN A 69 -2.31 15.23 5.77
CA ASN A 69 -1.02 15.89 5.52
C ASN A 69 -0.22 15.94 6.81
N GLY A 70 1.07 15.62 6.73
CA GLY A 70 1.92 15.53 7.91
C GLY A 70 3.25 14.86 7.62
N HIS A 71 3.75 14.13 8.58
CA HIS A 71 5.04 13.45 8.49
C HIS A 71 5.06 12.13 9.27
N LEU A 72 6.05 11.29 9.00
CA LEU A 72 6.31 10.10 9.77
C LEU A 72 7.15 10.42 11.01
N VAL A 73 6.69 9.97 12.17
CA VAL A 73 7.47 10.08 13.42
C VAL A 73 8.71 9.19 13.32
N SER A 74 9.86 9.84 13.32
CA SER A 74 11.18 9.21 13.22
C SER A 74 11.51 8.33 14.44
N ASN A 75 12.37 7.34 14.25
CA ASN A 75 12.99 6.51 15.31
C ASN A 75 12.04 5.61 16.14
N ILE A 76 10.73 5.74 16.00
CA ILE A 76 9.73 4.82 16.57
C ILE A 76 9.15 3.91 15.47
N SER A 77 9.10 4.43 14.24
CA SER A 77 8.69 3.65 13.07
C SER A 77 9.83 2.75 12.59
N SER A 78 9.54 1.48 12.32
CA SER A 78 10.54 0.53 11.81
C SER A 78 9.92 -0.53 10.92
N GLU A 79 10.74 -1.08 10.04
CA GLU A 79 10.37 -2.14 9.11
C GLU A 79 11.18 -3.39 9.37
N ILE A 80 10.50 -4.53 9.26
CA ILE A 80 11.11 -5.85 9.34
C ILE A 80 10.86 -6.56 8.00
N GLU A 81 11.94 -6.92 7.34
CA GLU A 81 11.94 -7.68 6.09
C GLU A 81 12.45 -9.09 6.33
N HIS A 82 11.76 -10.09 5.79
CA HIS A 82 12.22 -11.49 5.79
C HIS A 82 12.43 -11.95 4.36
N VAL A 83 13.65 -12.41 4.04
CA VAL A 83 13.95 -12.96 2.71
C VAL A 83 13.17 -14.25 2.51
N LEU A 84 12.42 -14.34 1.41
CA LEU A 84 11.62 -15.51 1.10
C LEU A 84 12.43 -16.56 0.34
N PRO A 85 12.31 -17.86 0.69
CA PRO A 85 13.07 -18.93 0.06
C PRO A 85 12.43 -19.37 -1.28
N LEU A 86 12.38 -18.47 -2.25
CA LEU A 86 11.82 -18.75 -3.58
C LEU A 86 12.92 -19.17 -4.57
N THR A 87 12.56 -20.01 -5.53
CA THR A 87 13.50 -20.57 -6.53
C THR A 87 13.78 -19.62 -7.69
N SER A 88 13.05 -18.51 -7.79
CA SER A 88 13.22 -17.49 -8.82
C SER A 88 12.93 -16.11 -8.25
N GLY A 89 13.77 -15.13 -8.61
CA GLY A 89 13.68 -13.73 -8.17
C GLY A 89 14.08 -13.51 -6.71
N GLU A 90 14.15 -12.24 -6.33
CA GLU A 90 14.46 -11.81 -4.98
C GLU A 90 13.20 -11.19 -4.38
N TYR A 91 12.76 -11.76 -3.26
CA TYR A 91 11.53 -11.38 -2.59
C TYR A 91 11.74 -11.31 -1.09
N THR A 92 11.10 -10.33 -0.46
CA THR A 92 10.96 -10.28 0.99
C THR A 92 9.49 -10.15 1.37
N SER A 93 9.11 -10.72 2.50
CA SER A 93 7.89 -10.32 3.19
C SER A 93 8.21 -9.17 4.13
N VAL A 94 7.36 -8.14 4.12
CA VAL A 94 7.49 -6.92 4.89
C VAL A 94 6.44 -6.91 6.00
N SER A 95 6.84 -6.51 7.20
CA SER A 95 5.96 -6.12 8.29
C SER A 95 6.50 -4.87 8.95
N SER A 96 5.66 -3.85 9.14
CA SER A 96 6.14 -2.58 9.70
C SER A 96 5.03 -1.78 10.38
N GLN A 97 5.43 -0.92 11.32
CA GLN A 97 4.55 -0.09 12.13
C GLN A 97 5.02 1.37 12.09
N TRP A 98 4.15 2.27 11.65
CA TRP A 98 4.42 3.68 11.42
C TRP A 98 3.47 4.55 12.26
N ILE A 99 3.92 5.74 12.62
CA ILE A 99 3.06 6.79 13.20
C ILE A 99 3.04 7.97 12.24
N PHE A 100 1.85 8.30 11.75
CA PHE A 100 1.60 9.50 10.95
C PHE A 100 1.25 10.62 11.91
N GLU A 101 1.93 11.76 11.82
CA GLU A 101 1.70 12.91 12.68
C GLU A 101 1.41 14.16 11.84
N ASN A 102 0.33 14.87 12.16
CA ASN A 102 0.02 16.17 11.55
C ASN A 102 0.60 17.33 12.37
N GLU A 103 0.48 18.56 11.86
CA GLU A 103 0.95 19.79 12.54
C GLU A 103 0.27 20.06 13.90
N MET A 104 -0.84 19.38 14.20
CA MET A 104 -1.54 19.47 15.49
C MET A 104 -1.06 18.40 16.49
N ASN A 105 -0.04 17.61 16.16
CA ASN A 105 0.45 16.45 16.93
C ASN A 105 -0.61 15.36 17.13
N GLU A 106 -1.53 15.24 16.18
CA GLU A 106 -2.48 14.13 16.18
C GLU A 106 -1.94 12.96 15.37
N HIS A 107 -2.29 11.74 15.78
CA HIS A 107 -1.67 10.53 15.28
C HIS A 107 -2.61 9.58 14.56
N ILE A 108 -2.09 8.95 13.50
CA ILE A 108 -2.63 7.71 12.94
C ILE A 108 -1.55 6.62 13.09
N LEU A 109 -1.86 5.59 13.88
CA LEU A 109 -1.03 4.39 13.95
C LEU A 109 -1.32 3.54 12.72
N THR A 110 -0.28 3.18 11.98
CA THR A 110 -0.38 2.42 10.75
C THR A 110 0.42 1.14 10.88
N THR A 111 -0.25 0.00 10.79
CA THR A 111 0.41 -1.31 10.70
C THR A 111 0.27 -1.84 9.29
N LEU A 112 1.39 -2.21 8.68
CA LEU A 112 1.43 -2.61 7.29
C LEU A 112 2.20 -3.91 7.08
N SER A 113 1.76 -4.65 6.07
CA SER A 113 2.33 -5.94 5.70
C SER A 113 2.23 -6.15 4.19
N GLY A 114 3.24 -6.77 3.59
CA GLY A 114 3.15 -7.15 2.19
C GLY A 114 4.39 -7.83 1.66
N LEU A 115 4.60 -7.71 0.35
CA LEU A 115 5.69 -8.35 -0.37
C LEU A 115 6.47 -7.31 -1.16
N THR A 116 7.79 -7.33 -1.03
CA THR A 116 8.70 -6.55 -1.86
C THR A 116 9.40 -7.49 -2.84
N THR A 117 9.56 -7.00 -4.06
CA THR A 117 10.28 -7.63 -5.16
C THR A 117 11.44 -6.74 -5.56
N TYR A 118 12.57 -7.36 -5.93
CA TYR A 118 13.78 -6.61 -6.27
C TYR A 118 14.23 -6.91 -7.71
N THR A 119 14.58 -5.86 -8.44
CA THR A 119 15.13 -5.96 -9.79
C THR A 119 15.93 -4.72 -10.17
N ASN A 120 17.04 -4.86 -10.90
CA ASN A 120 17.81 -3.75 -11.47
C ASN A 120 18.15 -2.61 -10.48
N ASN A 121 18.53 -2.96 -9.25
CA ASN A 121 18.80 -2.02 -8.16
C ASN A 121 17.60 -1.18 -7.67
N ALA A 122 16.39 -1.58 -8.02
CA ALA A 122 15.16 -1.00 -7.53
C ALA A 122 14.33 -2.06 -6.79
N LEU A 123 13.39 -1.58 -5.99
CA LEU A 123 12.39 -2.39 -5.33
C LEU A 123 11.00 -1.90 -5.71
N HIS A 124 10.06 -2.85 -5.77
CA HIS A 124 8.63 -2.59 -5.90
C HIS A 124 7.89 -3.54 -4.97
N GLY A 125 6.91 -3.04 -4.24
CA GLY A 125 6.12 -3.88 -3.36
C GLY A 125 4.67 -3.49 -3.29
N LEU A 126 3.90 -4.46 -2.80
CA LEU A 126 2.44 -4.40 -2.69
C LEU A 126 2.03 -5.07 -1.39
N GLY A 127 1.07 -4.47 -0.71
CA GLY A 127 0.63 -4.92 0.60
C GLY A 127 -0.67 -4.29 1.05
N THR A 128 -0.93 -4.43 2.34
CA THR A 128 -2.13 -3.92 3.00
C THR A 128 -1.76 -3.16 4.26
N ALA A 129 -2.61 -2.22 4.66
CA ALA A 129 -2.50 -1.50 5.92
C ALA A 129 -3.77 -1.57 6.77
N VAL A 130 -3.56 -1.52 8.07
CA VAL A 130 -4.58 -1.23 9.09
C VAL A 130 -4.19 0.08 9.75
N LEU A 131 -5.12 1.03 9.76
CA LEU A 131 -4.95 2.34 10.35
C LEU A 131 -5.82 2.44 11.62
N ALA A 132 -5.29 3.10 12.64
CA ALA A 132 -5.99 3.37 13.89
C ALA A 132 -5.77 4.82 14.35
N THR A 133 -6.85 5.50 14.75
CA THR A 133 -6.78 6.90 15.19
C THR A 133 -7.97 7.31 16.05
N GLU A 134 -7.77 8.33 16.88
CA GLU A 134 -8.82 9.03 17.63
C GLU A 134 -9.22 10.37 16.97
N ILE A 135 -8.59 10.74 15.86
CA ILE A 135 -8.87 12.00 15.14
C ILE A 135 -10.29 11.95 14.58
N LYS A 136 -11.15 12.87 15.00
CA LYS A 136 -12.58 12.85 14.68
C LYS A 136 -12.86 12.85 13.17
N GLU A 137 -12.13 13.66 12.41
CA GLU A 137 -12.29 13.78 10.96
C GLU A 137 -11.79 12.55 10.19
N PHE A 138 -10.83 11.81 10.75
CA PHE A 138 -10.29 10.57 10.16
C PHE A 138 -10.80 9.30 10.84
N TYR A 139 -11.77 9.38 11.74
CA TYR A 139 -12.18 8.21 12.53
C TYR A 139 -12.70 7.05 11.68
N TRP A 140 -13.14 7.34 10.45
CA TRP A 140 -13.55 6.34 9.46
C TRP A 140 -12.40 5.40 9.03
N VAL A 141 -11.13 5.80 9.16
CA VAL A 141 -9.99 4.94 8.76
C VAL A 141 -9.90 3.68 9.63
N ASN A 142 -10.41 3.73 10.87
CA ASN A 142 -10.44 2.61 11.80
C ASN A 142 -11.23 1.40 11.28
N SER A 143 -12.17 1.62 10.34
CA SER A 143 -13.00 0.57 9.74
C SER A 143 -12.78 0.40 8.24
N ALA A 144 -11.90 1.19 7.63
CA ALA A 144 -11.58 1.10 6.22
C ALA A 144 -10.53 0.02 5.93
N SER A 145 -10.49 -0.44 4.69
CA SER A 145 -9.46 -1.35 4.19
C SER A 145 -8.51 -0.61 3.27
N PHE A 146 -7.20 -0.83 3.43
CA PHE A 146 -6.18 -0.16 2.64
C PHE A 146 -5.30 -1.16 1.90
N LEU A 147 -5.09 -0.89 0.61
CA LEU A 147 -4.01 -1.43 -0.20
C LEU A 147 -2.86 -0.42 -0.15
N ILE A 148 -1.62 -0.90 -0.18
CA ILE A 148 -0.44 -0.04 -0.26
C ILE A 148 0.44 -0.54 -1.39
N GLU A 149 0.95 0.38 -2.18
CA GLU A 149 1.97 0.11 -3.19
C GLU A 149 3.19 0.99 -2.92
N TRP A 150 4.37 0.45 -3.16
CA TRP A 150 5.60 1.20 -2.94
C TRP A 150 6.70 0.87 -3.93
N GLN A 151 7.62 1.81 -4.08
CA GLN A 151 8.85 1.65 -4.84
C GLN A 151 10.01 2.36 -4.18
N GLY A 152 11.24 1.93 -4.46
CA GLY A 152 12.44 2.56 -3.93
C GLY A 152 13.70 2.24 -4.73
N ASP A 153 14.76 3.02 -4.48
CA ASP A 153 16.09 2.82 -5.05
C ASP A 153 17.09 2.56 -3.93
N PHE A 154 17.81 1.44 -4.01
CA PHE A 154 18.78 1.01 -2.99
C PHE A 154 19.86 2.04 -2.67
N ASN A 155 20.22 2.89 -3.64
CA ASN A 155 21.35 3.80 -3.51
C ASN A 155 20.98 5.12 -2.81
N THR A 156 19.69 5.36 -2.60
CA THR A 156 19.20 6.67 -2.15
C THR A 156 18.71 6.64 -0.70
N GLY A 157 18.34 5.47 -0.18
CA GLY A 157 17.62 5.35 1.09
C GLY A 157 16.26 6.04 1.07
N LYS A 158 15.69 6.25 -0.13
CA LYS A 158 14.38 6.85 -0.34
C LYS A 158 13.43 5.83 -0.95
N ALA A 159 12.19 5.89 -0.53
CA ALA A 159 11.10 5.12 -1.11
C ALA A 159 9.84 5.99 -1.18
N GLN A 160 8.94 5.64 -2.08
CA GLN A 160 7.63 6.27 -2.20
C GLN A 160 6.56 5.23 -1.98
N PHE A 161 5.57 5.56 -1.15
CA PHE A 161 4.43 4.73 -0.84
C PHE A 161 3.15 5.47 -1.22
N GLU A 162 2.16 4.74 -1.71
CA GLU A 162 0.80 5.23 -1.86
C GLU A 162 -0.18 4.29 -1.17
N PHE A 163 -1.05 4.87 -0.34
CA PHE A 163 -2.11 4.18 0.35
C PHE A 163 -3.41 4.41 -0.39
N PHE A 164 -4.09 3.32 -0.71
CA PHE A 164 -5.37 3.33 -1.39
C PHE A 164 -6.45 2.77 -0.48
N GLN A 165 -7.49 3.56 -0.23
CA GLN A 165 -8.71 3.08 0.39
C GLN A 165 -9.48 2.21 -0.61
N ILE A 166 -9.88 1.01 -0.18
CA ILE A 166 -10.86 0.21 -0.91
C ILE A 166 -12.27 0.73 -0.57
N THR A 167 -12.98 1.25 -1.56
CA THR A 167 -14.28 1.94 -1.36
C THR A 167 -15.49 1.08 -1.70
N THR A 168 -15.27 -0.17 -2.09
CA THR A 168 -16.34 -1.10 -2.47
C THR A 168 -16.25 -2.39 -1.70
N GLY A 169 -17.40 -3.02 -1.50
CA GLY A 169 -17.52 -4.38 -0.98
C GLY A 169 -18.91 -4.91 -1.24
N GLY A 170 -19.13 -6.17 -0.88
CA GLY A 170 -20.44 -6.82 -1.01
C GLY A 170 -20.64 -7.62 -2.29
N ARG A 171 -21.72 -8.38 -2.29
CA ARG A 171 -22.08 -9.31 -3.37
C ARG A 171 -22.73 -8.57 -4.53
N VAL A 172 -22.42 -8.99 -5.75
CA VAL A 172 -23.02 -8.44 -6.98
C VAL A 172 -24.54 -8.70 -7.03
N ASP A 173 -24.99 -9.81 -6.43
CA ASP A 173 -26.39 -10.21 -6.41
C ASP A 173 -27.22 -9.56 -5.28
N GLY A 174 -26.61 -8.70 -4.47
CA GLY A 174 -27.26 -8.02 -3.35
C GLY A 174 -27.77 -8.94 -2.24
N GLN A 175 -27.46 -10.24 -2.28
CA GLN A 175 -27.87 -11.17 -1.23
C GLN A 175 -27.17 -10.82 0.09
N PRO A 176 -27.84 -11.01 1.23
CA PRO A 176 -27.20 -10.78 2.52
C PRO A 176 -26.01 -11.71 2.70
N ILE A 177 -24.94 -11.19 3.28
CA ILE A 177 -23.85 -12.01 3.79
C ILE A 177 -24.32 -12.54 5.14
N THR A 178 -24.77 -13.79 5.18
CA THR A 178 -25.23 -14.41 6.43
C THR A 178 -24.06 -14.49 7.41
N ALA A 179 -24.08 -13.66 8.45
CA ALA A 179 -23.24 -13.89 9.61
C ALA A 179 -23.70 -15.21 10.24
N LEU A 180 -22.75 -16.11 10.53
CA LEU A 180 -23.07 -17.25 11.38
C LEU A 180 -23.61 -16.70 12.70
N LEU A 181 -24.84 -17.08 13.03
CA LEU A 181 -25.37 -16.80 14.36
C LEU A 181 -24.39 -17.41 15.37
N PRO A 182 -24.12 -16.74 16.51
CA PRO A 182 -23.37 -17.37 17.58
C PRO A 182 -24.03 -18.72 17.92
N LEU A 183 -23.24 -19.71 18.34
CA LEU A 183 -23.75 -21.02 18.75
C LEU A 183 -24.96 -20.84 19.69
N GLY A 184 -26.17 -21.16 19.20
CA GLY A 184 -27.42 -21.04 19.95
C GLY A 184 -28.32 -19.83 19.62
N GLY A 185 -27.95 -18.94 18.69
CA GLY A 185 -28.85 -17.90 18.19
C GLY A 185 -29.91 -18.48 17.25
N LYS A 186 -31.19 -18.20 17.52
CA LYS A 186 -32.29 -18.42 16.56
C LYS A 186 -32.30 -17.33 15.51
#